data_AF-A0A6B0WD20-F1
#
_entry.id   AF-A0A6B0WD20-F1
#
_cell.length_a   1.000
_cell.length_b   1.000
_cell.length_c   1.000
_cell.angle_alpha   90.00
_cell.angle_beta   90.00
_cell.angle_gamma   90.00
#
_symmetry.space_group_name_H-M   'P 1'
#
loop_
_entity.id
_entity.type
_entity.pdbx_description
1 polymer ?
#
loop_
_entity_poly.entity_id
_entity_poly.type
_entity_poly.pdbx_seq_one_letter_code
_entity_poly.pdbx_strand_id
1 'polypeptide(L)'
;MASPAASLPSLESRFAEAFPNSTKVHVEGGRVRVPMRRIALSDGEPPLQVYDTSGPHQTDARAGLPPLRREWTAARGDVAEVAPAGAAHGSEQIPASLHRPVMRGAGSVTQMHYARKGEVTQEMEFVALREGFEPDFVRAEVARGRAIIPANINHPELEPMAIGRNFLVKINANIGNSAVSSSIDEEVEKLRWATLWGADTIM
;
A
#
# COMPACT_ATOMS: atom_id res chain seq x y z
N MET A 1 -35.51 0.16 11.97
CA MET A 1 -34.91 -0.99 11.26
C MET A 1 -33.65 -0.45 10.59
N ALA A 2 -32.47 -0.97 10.93
CA ALA A 2 -31.25 -0.58 10.22
C ALA A 2 -31.41 -0.99 8.74
N SER A 3 -31.24 -0.04 7.83
CA SER A 3 -31.21 -0.33 6.39
C SER A 3 -30.13 -1.41 6.14
N PRO A 4 -30.38 -2.45 5.33
CA PRO A 4 -29.32 -3.38 4.98
C PRO A 4 -28.21 -2.58 4.33
N ALA A 5 -27.01 -2.60 4.92
CA ALA A 5 -25.84 -1.94 4.35
C ALA A 5 -25.67 -2.48 2.93
N ALA A 6 -25.85 -1.62 1.92
CA ALA A 6 -25.65 -2.00 0.53
C ALA A 6 -24.19 -2.48 0.41
N SER A 7 -23.98 -3.71 -0.05
CA SER A 7 -22.63 -4.22 -0.31
C SER A 7 -21.94 -3.28 -1.29
N LEU A 8 -20.77 -2.75 -0.93
CA LEU A 8 -19.97 -1.95 -1.85
C LEU A 8 -19.73 -2.76 -3.14
N PRO A 9 -19.84 -2.15 -4.34
CA PRO A 9 -19.55 -2.84 -5.59
C PRO A 9 -18.12 -3.40 -5.56
N SER A 10 -17.88 -4.51 -6.26
CA SER A 10 -16.54 -5.08 -6.28
C SER A 10 -15.55 -4.09 -6.90
N LEU A 11 -14.34 -4.00 -6.34
CA LEU A 11 -13.27 -3.18 -6.92
C LEU A 11 -12.90 -3.67 -8.32
N GLU A 12 -13.04 -4.97 -8.57
CA GLU A 12 -12.78 -5.57 -9.88
C GLU A 12 -13.72 -5.03 -10.96
N SER A 13 -15.03 -4.96 -10.71
CA SER A 13 -15.97 -4.42 -11.69
C SER A 13 -15.73 -2.93 -11.93
N ARG A 14 -15.46 -2.18 -10.86
CA ARG A 14 -15.14 -0.75 -10.94
C ARG A 14 -13.84 -0.47 -11.68
N PHE A 15 -12.83 -1.31 -11.50
CA PHE A 15 -11.57 -1.17 -12.22
C PHE A 15 -11.76 -1.40 -13.73
N ALA A 16 -12.52 -2.43 -14.10
CA ALA A 16 -12.83 -2.70 -15.50
C ALA A 16 -13.66 -1.56 -16.14
N GLU A 17 -14.61 -0.97 -15.39
CA GLU A 17 -15.39 0.18 -15.85
C GLU A 17 -14.52 1.44 -16.00
N ALA A 18 -13.68 1.74 -15.02
CA ALA A 18 -12.79 2.90 -15.04
C ALA A 18 -11.71 2.77 -16.13
N PHE A 19 -11.23 1.55 -16.38
CA PHE A 19 -10.09 1.27 -17.25
C PHE A 19 -10.36 0.09 -18.20
N PRO A 20 -11.26 0.25 -19.19
CA PRO A 20 -11.81 -0.86 -19.99
C PRO A 20 -10.79 -1.67 -20.81
N ASN A 21 -9.65 -1.09 -21.16
CA ASN A 21 -8.57 -1.76 -21.90
C ASN A 21 -7.37 -2.11 -21.01
N SER A 22 -7.56 -2.10 -19.69
CA SER A 22 -6.49 -2.31 -18.73
C SER A 22 -6.64 -3.63 -17.98
N THR A 23 -5.51 -4.24 -17.66
CA THR A 23 -5.42 -5.38 -16.76
C THR A 23 -4.40 -5.09 -15.67
N LYS A 24 -4.66 -5.54 -14.44
CA LYS A 24 -3.64 -5.54 -13.40
C LYS A 24 -2.65 -6.66 -13.69
N VAL A 25 -1.37 -6.31 -13.69
CA VAL A 25 -0.25 -7.23 -13.92
C VAL A 25 0.73 -7.10 -12.77
N HIS A 26 1.65 -8.05 -12.67
CA HIS A 26 2.71 -7.98 -11.69
C HIS A 26 4.06 -8.17 -12.35
N VAL A 27 5.03 -7.36 -11.93
CA VAL A 27 6.43 -7.49 -12.30
C VAL A 27 7.12 -8.31 -11.20
N GLU A 28 7.72 -9.42 -11.60
CA GLU A 28 8.42 -10.30 -10.68
C GLU A 28 9.82 -9.75 -10.38
N GLY A 29 10.12 -9.62 -9.09
CA GLY A 29 11.45 -9.31 -8.55
C GLY A 29 12.13 -10.55 -7.97
N GLY A 30 13.29 -10.36 -7.35
CA GLY A 30 13.98 -11.44 -6.66
C GLY A 30 13.26 -11.90 -5.40
N ARG A 31 12.75 -10.96 -4.60
CA ARG A 31 12.05 -11.22 -3.32
C ARG A 31 10.62 -10.68 -3.26
N VAL A 32 10.18 -9.98 -4.30
CA VAL A 32 8.93 -9.19 -4.29
C VAL A 32 8.20 -9.31 -5.62
N ARG A 33 6.90 -9.02 -5.59
CA ARG A 33 6.03 -9.00 -6.77
C ARG A 33 5.29 -7.67 -6.80
N VAL A 34 5.55 -6.85 -7.82
CA VAL A 34 5.13 -5.45 -7.86
C VAL A 34 3.92 -5.25 -8.79
N PRO A 35 2.78 -4.75 -8.30
CA PRO A 35 1.60 -4.53 -9.11
C PRO A 35 1.78 -3.31 -10.01
N MET A 36 1.38 -3.49 -11.27
CA MET A 36 1.36 -2.48 -12.31
C MET A 36 0.07 -2.63 -13.12
N ARG A 37 -0.24 -1.67 -13.98
CA ARG A 37 -1.36 -1.77 -14.92
C ARG A 37 -0.86 -1.86 -16.35
N ARG A 38 -1.38 -2.81 -17.11
CA ARG A 38 -1.08 -3.00 -18.51
C ARG A 38 -2.26 -2.57 -19.36
N ILE A 39 -2.04 -1.65 -20.29
CA ILE A 39 -3.02 -1.12 -21.22
C ILE A 39 -2.81 -1.79 -22.58
N ALA A 40 -3.83 -2.47 -23.10
CA ALA A 40 -3.82 -2.98 -24.46
C ALA A 40 -3.97 -1.84 -25.46
N LEU A 41 -3.11 -1.81 -26.47
CA LEU A 41 -3.13 -0.84 -27.56
C LEU A 41 -3.64 -1.52 -28.85
N SER A 42 -4.11 -0.71 -29.81
CA SER A 42 -4.56 -1.21 -31.12
C SER A 42 -3.40 -1.45 -32.08
N ASP A 43 -3.71 -1.97 -33.26
CA ASP A 43 -2.81 -2.01 -34.42
C ASP A 43 -1.49 -2.77 -34.23
N GLY A 44 -1.46 -3.70 -33.26
CA GLY A 44 -0.29 -4.53 -32.98
C GLY A 44 0.78 -3.85 -32.13
N GLU A 45 0.53 -2.65 -31.61
CA GLU A 45 1.45 -1.96 -30.72
C GLU A 45 1.62 -2.72 -29.40
N PRO A 46 2.85 -2.77 -28.84
CA PRO A 46 3.09 -3.44 -27.57
C PRO A 46 2.29 -2.76 -26.46
N PRO A 47 1.77 -3.52 -25.48
CA PRO A 47 0.95 -2.96 -24.43
C PRO A 47 1.77 -2.01 -23.54
N LEU A 48 1.16 -0.89 -23.16
CA LEU A 48 1.80 0.10 -22.28
C LEU A 48 1.63 -0.32 -20.82
N GLN A 49 2.74 -0.42 -20.10
CA GLN A 49 2.72 -0.63 -18.65
C GLN A 49 2.83 0.71 -17.92
N VAL A 50 1.90 0.96 -17.01
CA VAL A 50 1.83 2.18 -16.21
C VAL A 50 1.78 1.85 -14.72
N TYR A 51 2.18 2.82 -13.91
CA TYR A 51 2.04 2.78 -12.45
C TYR A 51 0.56 2.60 -12.06
N ASP A 52 0.30 1.84 -11.00
CA ASP A 52 -1.05 1.54 -10.53
C ASP A 52 -1.10 1.50 -9.00
N THR A 53 -1.91 2.37 -8.42
CA THR A 53 -2.11 2.53 -6.97
C THR A 53 -3.40 1.89 -6.46
N SER A 54 -4.20 1.27 -7.35
CA SER A 54 -5.55 0.78 -7.00
C SER A 54 -5.57 -0.42 -6.04
N GLY A 55 -4.41 -1.02 -5.75
CA GLY A 55 -4.26 -2.13 -4.83
C GLY A 55 -4.99 -3.42 -5.27
N PRO A 56 -5.18 -4.37 -4.34
CA PRO A 56 -5.90 -5.62 -4.59
C PRO A 56 -7.40 -5.39 -4.84
N HIS A 57 -7.96 -6.04 -5.86
CA HIS A 57 -9.37 -5.85 -6.27
C HIS A 57 -10.36 -6.85 -5.67
N GLN A 58 -9.89 -8.02 -5.23
CA GLN A 58 -10.73 -9.13 -4.78
C GLN A 58 -10.75 -9.24 -3.25
N THR A 59 -11.11 -8.15 -2.57
CA THR A 59 -11.03 -8.07 -1.10
C THR A 59 -12.29 -7.50 -0.48
N ASP A 60 -12.80 -8.20 0.53
CA ASP A 60 -13.81 -7.67 1.45
C ASP A 60 -13.15 -6.70 2.44
N ALA A 61 -13.66 -5.47 2.51
CA ALA A 61 -13.16 -4.46 3.44
C ALA A 61 -13.26 -4.92 4.91
N ARG A 62 -14.26 -5.75 5.25
CA ARG A 62 -14.44 -6.28 6.61
C ARG A 62 -13.46 -7.40 6.94
N ALA A 63 -12.88 -8.05 5.94
CA ALA A 63 -11.80 -9.04 6.10
C ALA A 63 -10.41 -8.41 6.06
N GLY A 64 -10.28 -7.23 5.44
CA GLY A 64 -9.02 -6.51 5.30
C GLY A 64 -8.23 -6.94 4.06
N LEU A 65 -7.16 -6.21 3.76
CA LEU A 65 -6.27 -6.56 2.66
C LEU A 65 -5.26 -7.64 3.09
N PRO A 66 -4.72 -8.43 2.14
CA PRO A 66 -3.63 -9.36 2.43
C PRO A 66 -2.42 -8.63 3.03
N PRO A 67 -1.81 -9.15 4.11
CA PRO A 67 -0.72 -8.50 4.83
C PRO A 67 0.64 -8.74 4.13
N LEU A 68 0.78 -8.24 2.91
CA LEU A 68 1.93 -8.41 2.00
C LEU A 68 3.31 -8.39 2.69
N ARG A 69 3.53 -7.42 3.59
CA ARG A 69 4.84 -7.15 4.21
C ARG A 69 5.08 -7.88 5.53
N ARG A 70 4.11 -8.67 6.01
CA ARG A 70 4.21 -9.33 7.33
C ARG A 70 5.46 -10.21 7.43
N GLU A 71 5.66 -11.08 6.44
CA GLU A 71 6.81 -11.98 6.41
C GLU A 71 8.13 -11.23 6.22
N TRP A 72 8.15 -10.14 5.44
CA TRP A 72 9.35 -9.34 5.21
C TRP A 72 9.84 -8.65 6.47
N THR A 73 8.88 -8.18 7.29
CA THR A 73 9.16 -7.51 8.56
C THR A 73 9.62 -8.55 9.59
N ALA A 74 8.95 -9.69 9.69
CA ALA A 74 9.32 -10.76 10.62
C ALA A 74 10.70 -11.36 10.31
N ALA A 75 11.02 -11.56 9.03
CA ALA A 75 12.28 -12.18 8.59
C ALA A 75 13.55 -11.39 8.97
N ARG A 76 13.44 -10.11 9.37
CA ARG A 76 14.58 -9.30 9.83
C ARG A 76 15.00 -9.61 11.25
N GLY A 77 14.13 -10.25 12.04
CA GLY A 77 14.45 -10.66 13.41
C GLY A 77 14.65 -9.50 14.39
N ASP A 78 14.24 -8.28 14.05
CA ASP A 78 14.40 -7.07 14.86
C ASP A 78 13.08 -6.46 15.32
N VAL A 79 11.98 -7.18 15.14
CA VAL A 79 10.66 -6.86 15.67
C VAL A 79 10.10 -8.01 16.50
N ALA A 80 9.27 -7.69 17.48
CA ALA A 80 8.55 -8.66 18.30
C ALA A 80 7.07 -8.28 18.42
N GLU A 81 6.21 -9.28 18.50
CA GLU A 81 4.79 -9.09 18.85
C GLU A 81 4.66 -8.68 20.32
N VAL A 82 3.82 -7.68 20.57
CA VAL A 82 3.48 -7.21 21.91
C VAL A 82 1.98 -6.97 22.01
N ALA A 83 1.45 -7.04 23.23
CA ALA A 83 0.07 -6.64 23.49
C ALA A 83 -0.11 -5.13 23.20
N PRO A 84 -1.25 -4.72 22.61
CA PRO A 84 -1.55 -3.31 22.39
C PRO A 84 -1.62 -2.55 23.73
N ALA A 85 -1.06 -1.34 23.74
CA ALA A 85 -1.08 -0.46 24.91
C ALA A 85 -2.42 0.29 24.98
N GLY A 86 -3.46 -0.40 25.47
CA GLY A 86 -4.80 0.16 25.68
C GLY A 86 -5.74 0.06 24.47
N ALA A 87 -7.01 0.40 24.69
CA ALA A 87 -8.03 0.44 23.64
C ALA A 87 -7.86 1.73 22.82
N ALA A 88 -7.63 1.60 21.51
CA ALA A 88 -7.65 2.74 20.60
C ALA A 88 -9.06 3.35 20.54
N HIS A 89 -9.15 4.68 20.42
CA HIS A 89 -10.44 5.33 20.25
C HIS A 89 -11.16 4.79 18.99
N GLY A 90 -12.40 4.33 19.14
CA GLY A 90 -13.17 3.76 18.04
C GLY A 90 -12.88 2.29 17.72
N SER A 91 -12.07 1.57 18.53
CA SER A 91 -11.81 0.13 18.32
C SER A 91 -13.07 -0.73 18.33
N GLU A 92 -14.12 -0.28 19.02
CA GLU A 92 -15.47 -0.88 19.06
C GLU A 92 -16.07 -1.06 17.64
N GLN A 93 -15.71 -0.18 16.70
CA GLN A 93 -16.27 -0.13 15.35
C GLN A 93 -15.43 -0.92 14.33
N ILE A 94 -14.24 -1.39 14.73
CA ILE A 94 -13.37 -2.20 13.89
C ILE A 94 -13.83 -3.67 13.99
N PRO A 95 -14.07 -4.34 12.85
CA PRO A 95 -14.36 -5.78 12.85
C PRO A 95 -13.29 -6.59 13.58
N ALA A 96 -13.71 -7.53 14.44
CA ALA A 96 -12.80 -8.38 15.19
C ALA A 96 -11.84 -9.19 14.28
N SER A 97 -12.23 -9.46 13.04
CA SER A 97 -11.39 -10.06 11.99
C SER A 97 -10.14 -9.23 11.65
N LEU A 98 -10.14 -7.92 11.92
CA LEU A 98 -9.03 -7.01 11.65
C LEU A 98 -8.12 -6.81 12.87
N HIS A 99 -8.50 -7.33 14.03
CA HIS A 99 -7.68 -7.25 15.24
C HIS A 99 -6.42 -8.08 15.09
N ARG A 100 -5.28 -7.49 15.44
CA ARG A 100 -3.95 -8.10 15.28
C ARG A 100 -3.03 -7.69 16.43
N PRO A 101 -2.01 -8.51 16.76
CA PRO A 101 -0.95 -8.08 17.67
C PRO A 101 -0.20 -6.88 17.09
N VAL A 102 0.39 -6.08 17.98
CA VAL A 102 1.21 -4.92 17.59
C VAL A 102 2.66 -5.37 17.49
N MET A 103 3.34 -5.00 16.42
CA MET A 103 4.78 -5.17 16.27
C MET A 103 5.53 -4.01 16.92
N ARG A 104 6.58 -4.34 17.67
CA ARG A 104 7.51 -3.37 18.27
C ARG A 104 8.94 -3.72 17.86
N GLY A 105 9.70 -2.72 17.41
CA GLY A 105 11.12 -2.89 17.12
C GLY A 105 11.95 -3.06 18.39
N ALA A 106 12.95 -3.93 18.36
CA ALA A 106 13.97 -4.06 19.40
C ALA A 106 15.01 -2.92 19.36
N GLY A 107 14.90 -2.02 18.38
CA GLY A 107 15.76 -0.86 18.15
C GLY A 107 15.24 0.00 17.00
N SER A 108 16.15 0.62 16.24
CA SER A 108 15.76 1.35 15.03
C SER A 108 15.46 0.38 13.89
N VAL A 109 14.21 0.35 13.43
CA VAL A 109 13.71 -0.54 12.37
C VAL A 109 13.26 0.24 11.12
N THR A 110 13.83 1.43 10.92
CA THR A 110 13.43 2.33 9.84
C THR A 110 14.13 1.99 8.52
N GLN A 111 13.51 2.33 7.38
CA GLN A 111 14.14 2.16 6.07
C GLN A 111 15.47 2.94 5.96
N MET A 112 15.57 4.13 6.58
CA MET A 112 16.82 4.89 6.66
C MET A 112 17.89 4.19 7.49
N HIS A 113 17.51 3.47 8.56
CA HIS A 113 18.45 2.69 9.36
C HIS A 113 19.09 1.56 8.54
N TYR A 114 18.28 0.73 7.87
CA TYR A 114 18.78 -0.34 7.01
C TYR A 114 19.63 0.23 5.86
N ALA A 115 19.17 1.30 5.21
CA ALA A 115 19.87 1.92 4.10
C ALA A 115 21.29 2.38 4.45
N ARG A 116 21.45 2.99 5.63
CA ARG A 116 22.75 3.47 6.15
C ARG A 116 23.68 2.35 6.58
N LYS A 117 23.15 1.17 6.91
CA LYS A 117 23.92 -0.07 7.11
C LYS A 117 24.36 -0.72 5.81
N GLY A 118 23.92 -0.22 4.65
CA GLY A 118 24.21 -0.80 3.35
C GLY A 118 23.25 -1.93 2.94
N GLU A 119 22.16 -2.11 3.68
CA GLU A 119 21.20 -3.19 3.43
C GLU A 119 20.12 -2.77 2.44
N VAL A 120 19.84 -3.62 1.45
CA VAL A 120 18.71 -3.46 0.52
C VAL A 120 17.52 -4.28 1.03
N THR A 121 16.50 -3.59 1.50
CA THR A 121 15.26 -4.17 2.02
C THR A 121 14.32 -4.63 0.90
N GLN A 122 13.34 -5.48 1.20
CA GLN A 122 12.28 -5.82 0.24
C GLN A 122 11.49 -4.58 -0.20
N GLU A 123 11.28 -3.59 0.68
CA GLU A 123 10.60 -2.35 0.27
C GLU A 123 11.43 -1.52 -0.72
N MET A 124 12.76 -1.48 -0.57
CA MET A 124 13.64 -0.81 -1.54
C MET A 124 13.61 -1.52 -2.90
N GLU A 125 13.64 -2.86 -2.90
CA GLU A 125 13.50 -3.65 -4.13
C GLU A 125 12.14 -3.47 -4.80
N PHE A 126 11.07 -3.43 -4.01
CA PHE A 126 9.71 -3.19 -4.49
C PHE A 126 9.60 -1.83 -5.17
N VAL A 127 10.09 -0.77 -4.51
CA VAL A 127 10.12 0.58 -5.07
C VAL A 127 10.97 0.64 -6.33
N ALA A 128 12.14 0.00 -6.32
CA ALA A 128 13.06 0.00 -7.46
C ALA A 128 12.39 -0.56 -8.72
N LEU A 129 11.73 -1.72 -8.59
CA LEU A 129 10.97 -2.33 -9.69
C LEU A 129 9.78 -1.47 -10.14
N ARG A 130 9.08 -0.82 -9.20
CA ARG A 130 7.92 0.04 -9.51
C ARG A 130 8.29 1.32 -10.26
N GLU A 131 9.50 1.84 -10.00
CA GLU A 131 10.00 3.10 -10.53
C GLU A 131 11.00 2.91 -11.69
N GLY A 132 11.40 1.67 -12.00
CA GLY A 132 12.39 1.37 -13.05
C GLY A 132 13.83 1.71 -12.67
N PHE A 133 14.18 1.56 -11.39
CA PHE A 133 15.54 1.78 -10.86
C PHE A 133 16.18 0.49 -10.35
N GLU A 134 17.49 0.55 -10.10
CA GLU A 134 18.21 -0.47 -9.34
C GLU A 134 17.92 -0.37 -7.84
N PRO A 135 17.81 -1.49 -7.10
CA PRO A 135 17.56 -1.46 -5.66
C PRO A 135 18.62 -0.68 -4.85
N ASP A 136 19.89 -0.73 -5.27
CA ASP A 136 20.95 0.03 -4.58
C ASP A 136 20.81 1.55 -4.78
N PHE A 137 20.26 2.00 -5.91
CA PHE A 137 19.96 3.41 -6.12
C PHE A 137 18.92 3.89 -5.10
N VAL A 138 17.84 3.12 -4.90
CA VAL A 138 16.80 3.44 -3.91
C VAL A 138 17.39 3.47 -2.50
N ARG A 139 18.18 2.45 -2.14
CA ARG A 139 18.90 2.41 -0.85
C ARG A 139 19.76 3.66 -0.68
N ALA A 140 20.55 4.05 -1.68
CA ALA A 140 21.43 5.21 -1.61
C ALA A 140 20.65 6.52 -1.41
N GLU A 141 19.54 6.74 -2.12
CA GLU A 141 18.66 7.90 -1.93
C GLU A 141 18.07 7.97 -0.51
N VAL A 142 17.64 6.82 0.02
CA VAL A 142 17.10 6.70 1.38
C VAL A 142 18.20 6.95 2.43
N ALA A 143 19.39 6.38 2.26
CA ALA A 143 20.50 6.53 3.21
C ALA A 143 20.93 7.99 3.40
N ARG A 144 20.95 8.76 2.30
CA ARG A 144 21.29 10.19 2.30
C ARG A 144 20.12 11.12 2.62
N GLY A 145 18.93 10.57 2.89
CA GLY A 145 17.74 11.35 3.27
C GLY A 145 17.14 12.18 2.14
N ARG A 146 17.39 11.83 0.87
CA ARG A 146 16.76 12.48 -0.29
C ARG A 146 15.50 11.79 -0.78
N ALA A 147 15.23 10.59 -0.26
CA ALA A 147 13.97 9.90 -0.41
C ALA A 147 13.57 9.19 0.88
N ILE A 148 12.28 8.92 1.02
CA ILE A 148 11.71 8.13 2.11
C ILE A 148 10.81 7.03 1.54
N ILE A 149 10.64 5.97 2.32
CA ILE A 149 9.65 4.90 2.09
C ILE A 149 8.77 4.85 3.35
N PRO A 150 7.54 5.39 3.33
CA PRO A 150 6.66 5.46 4.49
C PRO A 150 6.06 4.08 4.81
N ALA A 151 6.81 3.26 5.55
CA ALA A 151 6.56 1.83 5.68
C ALA A 151 6.51 1.37 7.15
N ASN A 152 5.52 1.86 7.91
CA ASN A 152 5.30 1.45 9.31
C ASN A 152 5.22 -0.08 9.41
N ILE A 153 5.91 -0.67 10.40
CA ILE A 153 5.93 -2.12 10.67
C ILE A 153 4.55 -2.69 11.02
N ASN A 154 3.62 -1.84 11.47
CA ASN A 154 2.23 -2.21 11.79
C ASN A 154 1.25 -2.03 10.62
N HIS A 155 1.74 -1.63 9.44
CA HIS A 155 0.94 -1.54 8.20
C HIS A 155 1.43 -2.59 7.18
N PRO A 156 1.16 -3.89 7.42
CA PRO A 156 1.65 -4.96 6.57
C PRO A 156 0.93 -5.06 5.22
N GLU A 157 -0.26 -4.48 5.06
CA GLU A 157 -1.02 -4.44 3.81
C GLU A 157 -0.41 -3.54 2.74
N LEU A 158 0.49 -2.63 3.14
CA LEU A 158 1.08 -1.62 2.27
C LEU A 158 1.82 -2.25 1.08
N GLU A 159 1.47 -1.81 -0.13
CA GLU A 159 2.33 -1.88 -1.31
C GLU A 159 3.33 -0.73 -1.26
N PRO A 160 4.65 -0.97 -1.05
CA PRO A 160 5.61 0.11 -0.85
C PRO A 160 5.70 1.09 -2.03
N MET A 161 6.01 2.34 -1.69
CA MET A 161 6.28 3.42 -2.63
C MET A 161 7.35 4.35 -2.04
N ALA A 162 8.01 5.14 -2.88
CA ALA A 162 9.00 6.13 -2.44
C ALA A 162 8.55 7.56 -2.75
N ILE A 163 8.95 8.47 -1.87
CA ILE A 163 8.79 9.91 -2.04
C ILE A 163 10.19 10.52 -2.06
N GLY A 164 10.57 11.14 -3.17
CA GLY A 164 11.87 11.79 -3.32
C GLY A 164 12.01 12.43 -4.69
N ARG A 165 12.93 13.42 -4.80
CA ARG A 165 13.08 14.25 -6.00
C ARG A 165 13.41 13.47 -7.29
N ASN A 166 14.09 12.33 -7.16
CA ASN A 166 14.55 11.54 -8.30
C ASN A 166 13.59 10.41 -8.69
N PHE A 167 12.43 10.33 -8.05
CA PHE A 167 11.36 9.37 -8.33
C PHE A 167 10.22 10.07 -9.07
N LEU A 168 9.23 9.31 -9.56
CA LEU A 168 8.00 9.91 -10.08
C LEU A 168 7.38 10.84 -9.02
N VAL A 169 6.77 11.94 -9.45
CA VAL A 169 6.02 12.82 -8.54
C VAL A 169 4.85 12.02 -7.96
N LYS A 170 4.62 12.16 -6.66
CA LYS A 170 3.57 11.45 -5.92
C LYS A 170 2.47 12.42 -5.50
N ILE A 171 1.24 11.95 -5.52
CA ILE A 171 0.06 12.72 -5.15
C ILE A 171 -0.64 12.11 -3.92
N ASN A 172 -1.16 12.99 -3.08
CA ASN A 172 -1.92 12.62 -1.89
C ASN A 172 -3.39 13.04 -2.06
N ALA A 173 -4.32 12.18 -1.65
CA ALA A 173 -5.71 12.57 -1.48
C ALA A 173 -6.07 12.63 0.01
N ASN A 174 -6.75 13.71 0.42
CA ASN A 174 -7.27 13.82 1.78
C ASN A 174 -8.68 13.23 1.83
N ILE A 175 -8.93 12.37 2.81
CA ILE A 175 -10.25 11.87 3.17
C ILE A 175 -10.55 12.28 4.62
N GLY A 176 -11.66 11.83 5.18
CA GLY A 176 -12.02 12.14 6.53
C GLY A 176 -13.50 12.40 6.70
N ASN A 177 -13.93 12.17 7.94
CA ASN A 177 -15.27 12.45 8.38
C ASN A 177 -15.45 13.93 8.72
N SER A 178 -16.66 14.43 8.49
CA SER A 178 -17.11 15.67 9.09
C SER A 178 -17.90 15.33 10.36
N ALA A 179 -17.87 16.23 11.35
CA ALA A 179 -18.68 16.12 12.58
C ALA A 179 -20.20 15.98 12.30
N VAL A 180 -20.63 16.26 11.07
CA VAL A 180 -22.03 16.34 10.67
C VAL A 180 -22.47 15.14 9.80
N SER A 181 -21.55 14.46 9.11
CA SER A 181 -21.89 13.30 8.26
C SER A 181 -20.65 12.53 7.79
N SER A 182 -20.52 11.28 8.23
CA SER A 182 -19.92 10.18 7.43
C SER A 182 -20.14 8.83 8.12
N SER A 183 -20.15 7.74 7.36
CA SER A 183 -20.00 6.37 7.91
C SER A 183 -18.60 5.79 7.61
N ILE A 184 -18.20 4.73 8.33
CA ILE A 184 -16.96 3.98 8.02
C ILE A 184 -16.98 3.48 6.57
N ASP A 185 -18.12 2.98 6.11
CA ASP A 185 -18.25 2.46 4.74
C ASP A 185 -18.01 3.56 3.69
N GLU A 186 -18.44 4.80 3.95
CA GLU A 186 -18.15 5.94 3.09
C GLU A 186 -16.67 6.34 3.09
N GLU A 187 -15.99 6.32 4.25
CA GLU A 187 -14.56 6.63 4.31
C GLU A 187 -13.69 5.57 3.62
N VAL A 188 -14.04 4.29 3.78
CA VAL A 188 -13.39 3.19 3.05
C VAL A 188 -13.63 3.33 1.54
N GLU A 189 -14.83 3.75 1.14
CA GLU A 189 -15.16 3.99 -0.26
C GLU A 189 -14.37 5.17 -0.85
N LYS A 190 -14.20 6.29 -0.11
CA LYS A 190 -13.33 7.40 -0.53
C LYS A 190 -11.88 6.96 -0.73
N LEU A 191 -11.35 6.14 0.18
CA LEU A 191 -10.01 5.57 0.05
C LEU A 191 -9.86 4.75 -1.22
N ARG A 192 -10.81 3.83 -1.46
CA ARG A 192 -10.86 2.97 -2.65
C ARG A 192 -10.96 3.79 -3.94
N TRP A 193 -11.80 4.83 -3.93
CA TRP A 193 -11.97 5.72 -5.06
C TRP A 193 -10.70 6.52 -5.37
N ALA A 194 -10.10 7.15 -4.36
CA ALA A 194 -8.92 7.97 -4.55
C ALA A 194 -7.73 7.15 -5.09
N THR A 195 -7.49 5.96 -4.51
CA THR A 195 -6.42 5.06 -4.95
C THR A 195 -6.66 4.48 -6.34
N LEU A 196 -7.92 4.20 -6.72
CA LEU A 196 -8.30 3.80 -8.09
C LEU A 196 -7.86 4.84 -9.13
N TRP A 197 -8.01 6.12 -8.80
CA TRP A 197 -7.71 7.24 -9.70
C TRP A 197 -6.28 7.78 -9.59
N GLY A 198 -5.40 7.13 -8.85
CA GLY A 198 -3.97 7.44 -8.84
C GLY A 198 -3.43 8.09 -7.57
N ALA A 199 -4.22 8.20 -6.49
CA ALA A 199 -3.68 8.68 -5.22
C ALA A 199 -2.61 7.70 -4.70
N ASP A 200 -1.37 8.18 -4.54
CA ASP A 200 -0.24 7.39 -4.04
C ASP A 200 -0.28 7.24 -2.53
N THR A 201 -0.77 8.26 -1.84
CA THR A 201 -0.98 8.27 -0.39
C THR A 201 -2.34 8.86 -0.04
N ILE A 202 -2.83 8.52 1.14
CA ILE A 202 -4.08 9.02 1.70
C ILE A 202 -3.79 9.58 3.09
N MET A 203 -4.43 10.70 3.43
CA MET A 203 -4.46 11.25 4.79
C MET A 203 -5.90 11.45 5.25
#